data_AF-A0A6M5E2U8-F1
#
_entry.id   AF-A0A6M5E2U8-F1
#
_cell.length_a   1.000
_cell.length_b   1.000
_cell.length_c   1.000
_cell.angle_alpha   90.00
_cell.angle_beta   90.00
_cell.angle_gamma   90.00
#
_symmetry.space_group_name_H-M   'P 1'
#
loop_
_entity.id
_entity.type
_entity.pdbx_description
1 polymer ?
#
loop_
_entity_poly.entity_id
_entity_poly.type
_entity_poly.pdbx_seq_one_letter_code
_entity_poly.pdbx_strand_id
1 'polypeptide(L)' 'TAFSSVAHICRDVNYGWLIRNIHANGASFFFICLYLHVARGMYYGSYLQKETWNIG' A
#
# COMPACT_ATOMS: atom_id res chain seq x y z
N THR A 1 -15.75 19.74 -6.52
CA THR A 1 -16.36 18.58 -5.83
C THR A 1 -15.41 17.39 -5.90
N ALA A 2 -15.34 16.54 -4.87
CA ALA A 2 -14.32 15.50 -4.74
C ALA A 2 -14.51 14.28 -5.67
N PHE A 3 -15.75 13.83 -5.88
CA PHE A 3 -16.01 12.70 -6.79
C PHE A 3 -15.69 13.05 -8.25
N SER A 4 -16.10 14.24 -8.69
CA SER A 4 -15.86 14.68 -10.07
C SER A 4 -14.38 14.95 -10.35
N SER A 5 -13.57 15.33 -9.35
CA SER A 5 -12.12 15.47 -9.55
C SER A 5 -11.44 14.12 -9.78
N VAL A 6 -11.87 13.03 -9.13
CA VAL A 6 -11.38 11.67 -9.41
C VAL A 6 -11.79 11.22 -10.81
N ALA A 7 -13.02 11.52 -11.24
CA ALA A 7 -13.48 11.25 -12.60
C ALA A 7 -12.65 12.01 -13.64
N HIS A 8 -12.37 13.29 -13.41
CA HIS A 8 -11.49 14.12 -14.25
C HIS A 8 -10.06 13.55 -14.31
N ILE A 9 -9.49 13.12 -13.19
CA ILE A 9 -8.17 12.46 -13.18
C ILE A 9 -8.19 11.19 -14.05
N CYS A 10 -9.23 10.37 -13.95
CA CYS A 10 -9.27 9.12 -14.71
C CYS A 10 -9.42 9.35 -16.23
N ARG A 11 -10.15 10.39 -16.65
CA ARG A 11 -10.54 10.59 -18.05
C ARG A 11 -9.73 11.64 -18.80
N ASP A 12 -9.34 12.71 -18.12
CA ASP A 12 -8.87 13.94 -18.76
C ASP A 12 -7.39 14.25 -18.44
N VAL A 13 -6.80 13.57 -17.45
CA VAL A 13 -5.36 13.66 -17.16
C VAL A 13 -4.60 12.57 -17.93
N ASN A 14 -3.50 12.95 -18.58
CA ASN A 14 -2.62 12.01 -19.28
C ASN A 14 -2.19 10.85 -18.37
N TYR A 15 -2.52 9.62 -18.76
CA TYR A 15 -2.29 8.40 -17.98
C TYR A 15 -2.92 8.41 -16.57
N GLY A 16 -3.86 9.30 -16.29
CA GLY A 16 -4.44 9.43 -14.96
C GLY A 16 -5.23 8.20 -14.53
N TRP A 17 -5.85 7.47 -15.47
CA TRP A 17 -6.43 6.14 -15.20
C TRP A 17 -5.39 5.13 -14.70
N LEU A 18 -4.18 5.15 -15.26
CA LEU A 18 -3.11 4.23 -14.89
C LEU A 18 -2.61 4.57 -13.49
N ILE A 19 -2.32 5.84 -13.24
CA ILE A 19 -1.87 6.32 -11.91
C ILE A 19 -2.90 5.99 -10.84
N ARG A 20 -4.19 6.22 -11.11
CA ARG A 20 -5.28 5.91 -10.17
C ARG A 20 -5.39 4.41 -9.90
N ASN A 21 -5.23 3.55 -10.92
CA ASN A 21 -5.24 2.11 -10.73
C ASN A 21 -3.99 1.60 -10.00
N ILE A 22 -2.81 2.15 -10.28
CA ILE A 22 -1.58 1.82 -9.55
C ILE A 22 -1.72 2.21 -8.08
N HIS A 23 -2.25 3.40 -7.77
CA HIS A 23 -2.44 3.83 -6.38
C HIS A 23 -3.43 2.91 -5.64
N ALA A 24 -4.58 2.60 -6.27
CA ALA A 24 -5.60 1.75 -5.65
C ALA A 24 -5.12 0.30 -5.44
N ASN A 25 -4.52 -0.33 -6.46
CA ASN A 25 -3.99 -1.69 -6.33
C ASN A 25 -2.71 -1.73 -5.50
N GLY A 26 -1.91 -0.68 -5.53
CA GLY A 26 -0.71 -0.51 -4.73
C GLY A 26 -1.01 -0.52 -3.23
N ALA A 27 -2.15 0.05 -2.81
CA ALA A 27 -2.60 -0.06 -1.42
C ALA A 27 -2.85 -1.52 -1.01
N SER A 28 -3.53 -2.31 -1.85
CA SER A 28 -3.74 -3.75 -1.59
C SER A 28 -2.41 -4.52 -1.55
N PHE A 29 -1.51 -4.25 -2.50
CA PHE A 29 -0.18 -4.87 -2.53
C PHE A 29 0.64 -4.52 -1.29
N PHE A 30 0.56 -3.26 -0.82
CA PHE A 30 1.20 -2.83 0.41
C PHE A 30 0.76 -3.69 1.61
N PHE A 31 -0.54 -3.95 1.76
CA PHE A 31 -1.03 -4.83 2.83
C PHE A 31 -0.60 -6.29 2.67
N ILE A 32 -0.55 -6.81 1.43
CA ILE A 32 0.02 -8.15 1.18
C ILE A 32 1.46 -8.22 1.68
N CYS A 33 2.29 -7.22 1.33
CA CYS A 33 3.68 -7.14 1.80
C CYS A 33 3.76 -7.01 3.33
N LEU A 34 2.90 -6.18 3.94
CA LEU A 34 2.85 -6.00 5.39
C LEU A 34 2.55 -7.31 6.11
N TYR A 35 1.50 -8.03 5.71
CA TYR A 35 1.14 -9.29 6.35
C TYR A 35 2.22 -10.35 6.18
N LEU A 36 2.81 -10.47 4.99
CA LEU A 36 3.95 -11.36 4.77
C LEU A 36 5.17 -10.96 5.61
N HIS A 37 5.44 -9.67 5.76
CA HIS A 37 6.55 -9.16 6.56
C HIS A 37 6.39 -9.50 8.04
N VAL A 38 5.20 -9.25 8.61
CA VAL A 38 4.87 -9.58 10.01
C VAL A 38 4.90 -11.09 10.22
N ALA A 39 4.29 -11.88 9.32
CA ALA A 39 4.28 -13.34 9.42
C ALA A 39 5.69 -13.93 9.39
N ARG A 40 6.55 -13.44 8.49
CA ARG A 40 7.97 -13.80 8.46
C ARG A 40 8.66 -13.46 9.78
N GLY A 41 8.41 -12.26 10.30
CA GLY A 41 8.98 -11.79 11.56
C GLY A 41 8.60 -12.68 12.75
N MET A 42 7.36 -13.17 12.79
CA MET A 42 6.92 -14.16 13.78
C MET A 42 7.57 -15.53 13.56
N TYR A 43 7.59 -16.02 12.31
CA TYR A 43 8.12 -17.36 11.99
C TYR A 43 9.62 -17.50 12.32
N TYR A 44 10.43 -16.46 12.09
CA TYR A 44 11.87 -16.47 12.37
C TYR A 44 12.27 -15.80 13.69
N GLY A 45 11.31 -15.41 14.53
CA GLY A 45 11.61 -14.76 15.81
C GLY A 45 12.23 -13.37 15.70
N SER A 46 12.07 -12.68 14.57
CA SER A 46 12.64 -11.33 14.36
C SER A 46 12.07 -10.28 15.33
N TYR A 47 10.91 -10.54 15.93
CA TYR A 47 10.33 -9.70 16.99
C TYR A 47 11.20 -9.59 18.26
N LEU A 48 12.24 -10.43 18.41
CA LEU A 48 13.20 -10.33 19.50
C LEU A 48 14.05 -9.04 19.44
N GLN A 49 14.22 -8.46 18.25
CA GLN A 49 14.80 -7.12 18.09
C GLN A 49 13.72 -6.06 18.40
N LYS A 50 13.49 -5.82 19.70
CA LYS A 50 12.34 -5.08 20.22
C LYS A 50 12.19 -3.65 19.69
N GLU A 51 13.29 -2.91 19.52
CA GLU A 51 13.22 -1.54 19.00
C GLU A 51 12.68 -1.53 17.56
N THR A 52 13.18 -2.42 16.70
CA THR A 52 12.71 -2.56 15.31
C THR A 52 11.27 -3.06 15.25
N TRP A 53 10.89 -4.04 16.08
CA TRP A 53 9.55 -4.61 16.09
C TRP A 53 8.47 -3.67 16.65
N ASN A 54 8.80 -2.82 17.62
CA ASN A 54 7.82 -1.88 18.19
C ASN A 54 7.57 -0.66 17.29
N ILE A 55 8.53 -0.31 16.41
CA ILE A 55 8.38 0.79 15.44
C ILE A 55 7.65 0.33 14.18
N GLY A 56 7.94 -0.88 13.71
CA GLY A 56 7.35 -1.46 12.51
C GLY A 56 5.89 -1.90 12.72
#